data_AF-A0A2M7BK69-F1
#
_entry.id   AF-A0A2M7BK69-F1
#
_cell.length_a   1.000
_cell.length_b   1.000
_cell.length_c   1.000
_cell.angle_alpha   90.00
_cell.angle_beta   90.00
_cell.angle_gamma   90.00
#
_symmetry.space_group_name_H-M   'P 1'
#
loop_
_entity.id
_entity.type
_entity.pdbx_description
1 polymer ?
#
loop_
_entity_poly.entity_id
_entity_poly.type
_entity_poly.pdbx_seq_one_letter_code
_entity_poly.pdbx_strand_id
1 'polypeptide(L)' 'MKTEKRKLAIWMTMEAIEVIGLKRIVLDRDVAEAVGFFHAVIAPQVFATAERFGIHRVDVEETEDGRLPG' A
#
# COMPACT_ATOMS: atom_id res chain seq x y z
N MET A 1 -17.32 18.71 -17.31
CA MET A 1 -16.83 18.71 -15.91
C MET A 1 -15.77 17.61 -15.81
N LYS A 2 -14.49 17.95 -15.73
CA LYS A 2 -13.45 16.95 -15.43
C LYS A 2 -13.58 16.61 -13.95
N THR A 3 -13.97 15.38 -13.63
CA THR A 3 -13.99 14.89 -12.25
C THR A 3 -12.54 14.80 -11.80
N GLU A 4 -12.09 15.77 -10.99
CA GLU A 4 -10.85 15.65 -10.23
C GLU A 4 -10.97 14.37 -9.38
N LYS A 5 -10.27 13.30 -9.78
CA LYS A 5 -10.19 12.06 -9.01
C LYS A 5 -9.53 12.42 -7.68
N ARG A 6 -10.34 12.55 -6.61
CA ARG A 6 -9.81 12.74 -5.26
C ARG A 6 -8.90 11.56 -4.96
N LYS A 7 -7.60 11.84 -4.76
CA LYS A 7 -6.64 10.82 -4.31
C LYS A 7 -7.13 10.28 -2.97
N LEU A 8 -7.56 9.02 -2.98
CA LEU A 8 -7.93 8.30 -1.78
C LEU A 8 -6.64 7.96 -1.03
N ALA A 9 -6.47 8.51 0.18
CA ALA A 9 -5.34 8.20 1.04
C ALA A 9 -5.80 7.30 2.18
N ILE A 10 -5.11 6.17 2.37
CA ILE A 10 -5.38 5.23 3.46
C ILE A 10 -4.24 5.36 4.47
N TRP A 11 -4.58 5.77 5.69
CA TRP A 11 -3.63 5.79 6.81
C TRP A 11 -3.58 4.41 7.44
N MET A 12 -2.40 3.79 7.49
CA MET A 12 -2.17 2.51 8.15
C MET A 12 -1.23 2.67 9.35
N THR A 13 -1.42 1.85 10.37
CA THR A 13 -0.49 1.75 11.51
C THR A 13 0.43 0.57 11.25
N MET A 14 1.74 0.78 11.37
CA MET A 14 2.75 -0.27 11.25
C MET A 14 3.33 -0.60 12.61
N GLU A 15 3.61 -1.87 12.86
CA GLU A 15 4.34 -2.30 14.04
C GLU A 15 5.80 -1.85 13.97
N ALA A 16 6.43 -1.65 15.13
CA ALA A 16 7.81 -1.18 15.19
C ALA A 16 8.79 -2.06 14.39
N ILE A 17 8.56 -3.39 14.41
CA ILE A 17 9.37 -4.35 13.65
C ILE A 17 9.24 -4.18 12.14
N GLU A 18 8.05 -3.82 11.65
CA GLU A 18 7.77 -3.60 10.23
C GLU A 18 8.45 -2.31 9.75
N VAL A 19 8.44 -1.26 10.57
CA VAL A 19 9.14 0.00 10.28
C VAL A 19 10.65 -0.21 10.23
N ILE A 20 11.20 -1.03 11.14
CA ILE A 20 12.62 -1.38 11.14
C ILE A 20 12.98 -2.16 9.86
N GLY A 21 12.15 -3.15 9.49
CA GLY A 21 12.34 -3.91 8.25
C GLY A 21 12.33 -3.03 7.01
N LEU A 22 11.33 -2.14 6.89
CA LEU A 22 11.24 -1.20 5.78
C LEU A 22 12.45 -0.25 5.72
N LYS A 23 12.91 0.26 6.87
CA LYS A 23 14.12 1.10 6.91
C LYS A 23 15.35 0.37 6.38
N ARG A 24 15.54 -0.90 6.76
CA ARG A 24 16.66 -1.72 6.26
C ARG A 24 16.59 -1.87 4.75
N ILE A 25 15.44 -2.32 4.23
CA ILE A 25 15.18 -2.48 2.80
C ILE A 25 15.54 -1.20 2.01
N VAL A 26 15.10 -0.05 2.50
CA VAL A 26 15.36 1.25 1.86
C VAL A 26 16.84 1.61 1.88
N LEU A 27 17.53 1.36 2.99
CA LEU A 27 18.97 1.63 3.12
C LEU A 27 19.80 0.73 2.20
N ASP A 28 19.43 -0.55 2.13
CA ASP A 28 20.11 -1.56 1.32
C ASP A 28 19.72 -1.47 -0.17
N ARG A 29 18.68 -0.68 -0.49
CA ARG A 29 18.09 -0.55 -1.84
C ARG A 29 17.71 -1.89 -2.45
N ASP A 30 17.28 -2.83 -1.62
CA ASP A 30 16.90 -4.17 -2.05
C ASP A 30 15.48 -4.16 -2.63
N VAL A 31 15.39 -4.18 -3.95
CA VAL A 31 14.12 -4.19 -4.67
C VAL A 31 13.36 -5.50 -4.45
N ALA A 32 14.05 -6.63 -4.35
CA ALA A 32 13.39 -7.93 -4.18
C ALA A 32 12.79 -8.05 -2.78
N GLU A 33 13.53 -7.63 -1.75
CA GLU A 33 13.01 -7.58 -0.39
C GLU A 33 11.88 -6.56 -0.26
N ALA A 34 11.95 -5.41 -0.95
CA ALA A 34 10.87 -4.43 -0.99
C ALA A 34 9.57 -5.02 -1.56
N VAL A 35 9.64 -5.74 -2.69
CA VAL A 35 8.48 -6.39 -3.30
C VAL A 35 7.91 -7.46 -2.38
N GLY A 36 8.77 -8.29 -1.78
CA GLY A 36 8.34 -9.31 -0.80
C GLY A 36 7.64 -8.69 0.40
N PHE A 37 8.22 -7.62 0.96
CA PHE A 37 7.65 -6.88 2.09
C PHE A 37 6.30 -6.23 1.73
N PHE A 38 6.19 -5.66 0.53
CA PHE A 38 4.93 -5.08 0.07
C PHE A 38 3.80 -6.12 0.03
N HIS A 39 4.06 -7.29 -0.57
CA HIS A 39 3.03 -8.33 -0.69
C HIS A 39 2.72 -9.02 0.65
N ALA A 40 3.71 -9.23 1.51
CA ALA A 40 3.53 -9.92 2.77
C ALA A 40 2.94 -9.04 3.88
N VAL A 41 3.24 -7.73 3.88
CA VAL A 41 2.93 -6.81 4.99
C VAL A 41 2.03 -5.67 4.55
N ILE A 42 2.46 -4.87 3.58
CA ILE A 42 1.74 -3.62 3.23
C ILE A 42 0.38 -3.90 2.61
N ALA A 43 0.32 -4.71 1.54
CA ALA A 43 -0.92 -4.93 0.79
C ALA A 43 -2.04 -5.54 1.67
N PRO A 44 -1.81 -6.58 2.49
CA PRO A 44 -2.84 -7.10 3.40
C PRO A 44 -3.38 -6.06 4.36
N GLN A 45 -2.52 -5.21 4.92
CA GLN A 45 -2.93 -4.16 5.85
C GLN A 45 -3.71 -3.04 5.15
N VAL A 46 -3.30 -2.65 3.94
CA VAL A 46 -4.04 -1.69 3.11
C VAL A 46 -5.44 -2.22 2.80
N PHE A 47 -5.57 -3.48 2.38
CA PHE A 47 -6.88 -4.08 2.10
C PHE A 47 -7.75 -4.19 3.36
N ALA A 48 -7.19 -4.66 4.48
CA ALA A 48 -7.93 -4.74 5.73
C ALA A 48 -8.39 -3.35 6.22
N THR A 49 -7.57 -2.32 5.99
CA THR A 49 -7.91 -0.94 6.34
C THR A 49 -8.97 -0.38 5.39
N ALA A 50 -8.83 -0.60 4.08
CA ALA A 50 -9.82 -0.21 3.07
C ALA A 50 -11.20 -0.81 3.37
N GLU A 51 -11.25 -2.11 3.69
CA GLU A 51 -12.48 -2.82 4.07
C GLU A 51 -13.13 -2.19 5.31
N ARG A 52 -12.35 -1.81 6.33
CA ARG A 52 -12.86 -1.08 7.52
C ARG A 52 -13.45 0.28 7.20
N PHE A 53 -12.95 0.95 6.17
CA PHE A 53 -13.46 2.25 5.70
C PHE A 53 -14.57 2.12 4.65
N GLY A 54 -15.02 0.90 4.33
CA GLY A 54 -16.04 0.67 3.30
C GLY A 54 -15.57 0.97 1.88
N ILE A 55 -14.25 0.98 1.66
CA ILE A 55 -13.64 1.15 0.35
C ILE A 55 -13.51 -0.25 -0.25
N HIS A 56 -14.28 -0.53 -1.30
CA HIS A 56 -14.24 -1.84 -1.93
C HIS A 56 -12.99 -1.98 -2.80
N ARG A 57 -12.50 -3.21 -2.99
CA ARG A 57 -11.31 -3.49 -3.81
C ARG A 57 -11.43 -2.98 -5.25
N VAL A 58 -12.66 -2.82 -5.75
CA VAL A 58 -12.96 -2.28 -7.09
C VAL A 58 -12.84 -0.75 -7.14
N ASP A 59 -12.95 -0.07 -6.00
CA ASP A 59 -12.78 1.39 -5.89
C ASP A 59 -11.31 1.79 -5.80
N VAL A 60 -10.47 0.87 -5.31
CA VAL A 60 -9.01 0.94 -5.47
C VAL A 60 -8.75 0.56 -6.92
N GLU A 61 -8.87 1.53 -7.84
CA GLU A 61 -8.48 1.31 -9.23
C GLU A 61 -7.05 0.74 -9.23
N GLU A 62 -6.93 -0.55 -9.56
CA GLU A 62 -5.72 -1.06 -10.16
C GLU A 62 -5.44 -0.12 -11.33
N THR A 63 -4.36 0.65 -11.23
CA THR A 63 -3.85 1.33 -12.41
C THR A 63 -3.68 0.27 -13.51
N GLU A 64 -3.77 0.64 -14.80
CA GLU A 64 -3.72 -0.31 -15.93
C GLU A 64 -2.49 -1.25 -15.89
N ASP A 65 -1.50 -0.96 -15.05
CA ASP A 65 -0.29 -1.73 -14.76
C ASP A 65 -0.36 -2.64 -13.50
N GLY A 66 -1.54 -2.83 -12.89
CA GLY A 66 -1.71 -3.61 -11.64
C GLY A 66 -1.07 -2.98 -10.40
N ARG A 67 -0.72 -1.69 -10.44
CA ARG A 67 -0.12 -0.99 -9.29
C ARG A 67 -1.20 -0.39 -8.41
N LEU A 68 -1.09 -0.63 -7.10
CA LEU A 68 -1.79 0.19 -6.11
C LEU A 68 -1.32 1.65 -6.24
N PRO A 69 -2.21 2.64 -6.08
CA PRO A 69 -1.81 4.04 -6.16
C PRO A 69 -0.80 4.34 -5.05
N GLY A 70 0.40 4.76 -5.45
CA GLY A 70 1.42 5.33 -4.57
C GLY A 70 1.23 6.83 -4.34
#